data_AF-H3SBH8-F1
#
_entry.id   AF-H3SBH8-F1
#
_cell.length_a   1.000
_cell.length_b   1.000
_cell.length_c   1.000
_cell.angle_alpha   90.00
_cell.angle_beta   90.00
_cell.angle_gamma   90.00
#
_symmetry.space_group_name_H-M   'P 1'
#
loop_
_entity.id
_entity.type
_entity.pdbx_description
1 polymer ?
#
loop_
_entity_poly.entity_id
_entity_poly.type
_entity_poly.pdbx_seq_one_letter_code
_entity_poly.pdbx_strand_id
1 'polypeptide(L)'
;MRDELKERQGRWLKMVGKITQPTIPYDKAEKIAAEIAALESDMSFLSAMISDREYDIEWMETGRRPGNKRGIERRAAYQRERPVDPLKLQAYVSKSCSGGAVQADRITDRERERIEFALGELSPRERECYEMVIGGGLSYGETAEITGLSKSSVQSFVDEAKKKLLHHSRQVDLFDLLT
;
A
#
# COMPACT_ATOMS: atom_id res chain seq x y z
N MET A 1 -22.59 -16.73 80.95
CA MET A 1 -23.41 -17.86 80.44
C MET A 1 -23.73 -17.75 78.94
N ARG A 2 -24.24 -16.62 78.41
CA ARG A 2 -24.51 -16.46 76.96
C ARG A 2 -23.24 -16.46 76.09
N ASP A 3 -22.14 -15.92 76.60
CA ASP A 3 -20.89 -15.81 75.83
C ASP A 3 -20.15 -17.15 75.70
N GLU A 4 -20.20 -18.01 76.72
CA GLU A 4 -19.61 -19.36 76.70
C GLU A 4 -20.31 -20.29 75.71
N LEU A 5 -21.64 -20.15 75.56
CA LEU A 5 -22.41 -20.89 74.57
C LEU A 5 -22.03 -20.48 73.14
N LYS A 6 -21.85 -19.17 72.89
CA LYS A 6 -21.36 -18.67 71.58
C LYS A 6 -19.96 -19.17 71.28
N GLU A 7 -19.09 -19.22 72.29
CA GLU A 7 -17.72 -19.69 72.11
C GLU A 7 -17.63 -21.20 71.84
N ARG A 8 -18.49 -21.99 72.51
CA ARG A 8 -18.65 -23.43 72.23
C ARG A 8 -19.24 -23.68 70.85
N GLN A 9 -20.24 -22.89 70.45
CA GLN A 9 -20.84 -22.97 69.12
C GLN A 9 -19.83 -22.60 68.04
N GLY A 10 -19.00 -21.58 68.26
CA GLY A 10 -17.91 -21.21 67.36
C GLY A 10 -16.81 -22.26 67.25
N ARG A 11 -16.44 -22.90 68.36
CA ARG A 11 -15.49 -24.03 68.38
C ARG A 11 -16.04 -25.25 67.65
N TRP A 12 -17.32 -25.56 67.84
CA TRP A 12 -18.01 -26.65 67.15
C TRP A 12 -18.10 -26.39 65.65
N LEU A 13 -18.50 -25.18 65.23
CA LEU A 13 -18.50 -24.76 63.83
C LEU A 13 -17.12 -24.89 63.16
N LYS A 14 -16.05 -24.51 63.86
CA LYS A 14 -14.66 -24.68 63.37
C LYS A 14 -14.25 -26.15 63.25
N MET A 15 -14.73 -27.01 64.14
CA MET A 15 -14.42 -28.44 64.13
C MET A 15 -15.18 -29.16 63.01
N VAL A 16 -16.47 -28.90 62.88
CA VAL A 16 -17.32 -29.46 61.82
C VAL A 16 -16.84 -28.98 60.44
N GLY A 17 -16.49 -27.69 60.31
CA GLY A 17 -15.96 -27.13 59.06
C GLY A 17 -14.61 -27.71 58.61
N LYS A 18 -13.84 -28.36 59.51
CA LYS A 18 -12.62 -29.11 59.16
C LYS A 18 -12.93 -30.55 58.73
N ILE A 19 -13.97 -31.15 59.31
CA ILE A 19 -14.41 -32.53 59.01
C ILE A 19 -15.17 -32.60 57.67
N THR A 20 -15.90 -31.55 57.31
CA THR A 20 -16.73 -31.49 56.09
C THR A 20 -15.98 -31.00 54.85
N GLN A 21 -14.66 -30.77 54.91
CA GLN A 21 -13.92 -30.46 53.68
C GLN A 21 -13.78 -31.73 52.86
N PRO A 22 -14.30 -31.80 51.62
CA PRO A 22 -13.99 -32.90 50.73
C PRO A 22 -12.50 -32.83 50.42
N THR A 23 -11.69 -33.64 51.10
CA THR A 23 -10.25 -33.78 50.82
C THR A 23 -10.08 -34.64 49.58
N ILE A 24 -10.40 -34.07 48.42
CA ILE A 24 -9.89 -34.59 47.15
C ILE A 24 -8.37 -34.51 47.28
N PRO A 25 -7.62 -35.63 47.19
CA PRO A 25 -6.17 -35.57 47.28
C PRO A 25 -5.66 -34.62 46.20
N TYR A 26 -4.74 -33.73 46.60
CA TYR A 26 -4.27 -32.60 45.80
C TYR A 26 -3.91 -33.00 44.36
N ASP A 27 -3.24 -34.13 44.17
CA ASP A 27 -2.88 -34.70 42.86
C ASP A 27 -4.08 -35.00 41.93
N LYS A 28 -5.24 -35.36 42.50
CA LYS A 28 -6.47 -35.57 41.71
C LYS A 28 -7.14 -34.24 41.39
N ALA A 29 -7.05 -33.26 42.28
CA ALA A 29 -7.57 -31.92 42.03
C ALA A 29 -6.78 -31.20 40.92
N GLU A 30 -5.45 -31.36 40.89
CA GLU A 30 -4.60 -30.83 39.81
C GLU A 30 -4.92 -31.49 38.46
N LYS A 31 -5.13 -32.81 38.43
CA LYS A 31 -5.53 -33.52 37.20
C LYS A 31 -6.88 -33.06 36.68
N ILE A 32 -7.87 -32.92 37.57
CA ILE A 32 -9.20 -32.42 37.21
C ILE A 32 -9.11 -30.97 36.71
N ALA A 33 -8.31 -30.12 37.35
CA ALA A 33 -8.09 -28.75 36.91
C ALA A 33 -7.40 -28.68 35.53
N ALA A 34 -6.43 -29.56 35.27
CA ALA A 34 -5.77 -29.65 33.97
C ALA A 34 -6.72 -30.14 32.87
N GLU A 35 -7.58 -31.12 33.16
CA GLU A 35 -8.62 -31.59 32.23
C GLU A 35 -9.66 -30.49 31.94
N ILE A 36 -10.08 -29.74 32.96
CA ILE A 36 -10.99 -28.59 32.78
C ILE A 36 -10.33 -27.53 31.90
N ALA A 37 -9.07 -27.17 32.15
CA ALA A 37 -8.35 -26.19 31.34
C ALA A 37 -8.18 -26.64 29.88
N ALA A 38 -7.92 -27.95 29.65
CA ALA A 38 -7.87 -28.51 28.30
C ALA A 38 -9.23 -28.40 27.60
N LEU A 39 -10.32 -28.77 28.28
CA LEU A 39 -11.68 -28.64 27.74
C LEU A 39 -12.07 -27.19 27.46
N GLU A 40 -11.70 -26.25 28.33
CA GLU A 40 -11.92 -24.82 28.09
C GLU A 40 -11.16 -24.33 26.86
N SER A 41 -9.93 -24.82 26.66
CA SER A 41 -9.14 -24.48 25.47
C SER A 41 -9.77 -25.05 24.19
N ASP A 42 -10.25 -26.29 24.22
CA ASP A 42 -10.94 -26.93 23.10
C ASP A 42 -12.26 -26.21 22.79
N MET A 43 -13.02 -25.85 23.82
CA MET A 43 -14.27 -25.08 23.66
C MET A 43 -14.01 -23.71 23.04
N SER A 44 -12.96 -23.01 23.47
CA SER A 44 -12.57 -21.72 22.89
C SER A 44 -12.17 -21.88 21.42
N PHE A 45 -11.40 -22.93 21.09
CA PHE A 45 -10.97 -23.22 19.73
C PHE A 45 -12.16 -23.54 18.81
N LEU A 46 -13.06 -24.42 19.26
CA LEU A 46 -14.26 -24.77 18.51
C LEU A 46 -15.20 -23.56 18.33
N SER A 47 -15.33 -22.71 19.35
CA SER A 47 -16.14 -21.49 19.26
C SER A 47 -15.57 -20.50 18.25
N ALA A 48 -14.25 -20.35 18.20
CA ALA A 48 -13.58 -19.52 17.18
C ALA A 48 -13.81 -20.10 15.77
N MET A 49 -13.67 -21.42 15.61
CA MET A 49 -13.91 -22.08 14.32
C MET A 49 -15.37 -21.93 13.85
N ILE A 50 -16.35 -22.04 14.76
CA ILE A 50 -17.77 -21.81 14.44
C ILE A 50 -17.98 -20.37 14.00
N SER A 51 -17.43 -19.40 14.76
CA SER A 51 -17.57 -17.97 14.43
C SER A 51 -16.99 -17.63 13.06
N ASP A 52 -15.84 -18.19 12.71
CA ASP A 52 -15.24 -18.02 11.38
C ASP A 52 -16.13 -18.60 10.28
N ARG A 53 -16.71 -19.79 10.50
CA ARG A 53 -17.61 -20.42 9.52
C ARG A 53 -18.92 -19.66 9.35
N GLU A 54 -19.51 -19.17 10.43
CA GLU A 54 -20.71 -18.33 10.39
C GLU A 54 -20.44 -17.04 9.62
N TYR A 55 -19.28 -16.42 9.85
CA TYR A 55 -18.84 -15.25 9.09
C TYR A 55 -18.69 -15.54 7.59
N ASP A 56 -18.05 -16.65 7.22
CA ASP A 56 -17.88 -17.05 5.83
C ASP A 56 -19.24 -17.32 5.15
N ILE A 57 -20.15 -18.01 5.85
CA ILE A 57 -21.50 -18.30 5.34
C ILE A 57 -22.28 -17.01 5.12
N GLU A 58 -22.31 -16.10 6.10
CA GLU A 58 -23.02 -14.81 5.97
C GLU A 58 -22.47 -14.00 4.79
N TRP A 59 -21.16 -14.04 4.55
CA TRP A 59 -20.56 -13.36 3.41
C TRP A 59 -21.02 -13.98 2.09
N MET A 60 -20.98 -15.32 1.97
CA MET A 60 -21.39 -16.00 0.74
C MET A 60 -22.88 -15.81 0.43
N GLU A 61 -23.75 -15.83 1.44
CA GLU A 61 -25.20 -15.65 1.28
C GLU A 61 -25.57 -14.21 0.92
N THR A 62 -24.98 -13.23 1.60
CA THR A 62 -25.33 -11.81 1.39
C THR A 62 -24.54 -11.16 0.26
N GLY A 63 -23.40 -11.76 -0.14
CA GLY A 63 -22.42 -11.15 -1.04
C GLY A 63 -21.76 -9.89 -0.48
N ARG A 64 -21.92 -9.63 0.82
CA ARG A 64 -21.47 -8.42 1.51
C ARG A 64 -20.68 -8.81 2.75
N ARG A 65 -19.76 -7.93 3.17
CA ARG A 65 -19.00 -8.17 4.39
C ARG A 65 -19.94 -8.22 5.61
N PRO A 66 -19.96 -9.33 6.38
CA PRO A 66 -20.75 -9.47 7.59
C PRO A 66 -20.51 -8.35 8.60
N GLY A 67 -21.56 -7.95 9.31
CA GLY A 67 -21.51 -6.89 10.32
C GLY A 67 -21.40 -5.45 9.79
N ASN A 68 -21.30 -5.24 8.47
CA ASN A 68 -21.24 -3.90 7.89
C ASN A 68 -22.63 -3.44 7.43
N LYS A 69 -23.19 -2.40 8.07
CA LYS A 69 -24.53 -1.86 7.72
C LYS A 69 -24.59 -1.18 6.34
N ARG A 70 -23.46 -0.77 5.77
CA ARG A 70 -23.38 -0.05 4.49
C ARG A 70 -22.54 -0.85 3.50
N GLY A 71 -22.97 -0.93 2.24
CA GLY A 71 -22.21 -1.62 1.21
C GLY A 71 -20.96 -0.85 0.75
N ILE A 72 -20.14 -1.49 -0.08
CA ILE A 72 -18.86 -0.95 -0.60
C ILE A 72 -19.06 0.31 -1.47
N GLU A 73 -20.26 0.48 -2.03
CA GLU A 73 -20.67 1.66 -2.76
C GLU A 73 -20.72 2.91 -1.87
N ARG A 74 -20.97 2.75 -0.56
CA ARG A 74 -21.04 3.84 0.43
C ARG A 74 -19.92 3.72 1.48
N ARG A 75 -18.68 3.71 1.01
CA ARG A 75 -17.48 3.78 1.86
C ARG A 75 -17.47 5.02 2.76
N ALA A 76 -17.03 4.83 4.00
CA ALA A 76 -16.77 5.92 4.93
C ALA A 76 -15.53 6.74 4.49
N ALA A 77 -15.40 7.99 4.98
CA ALA A 77 -14.31 8.89 4.59
C ALA A 77 -12.92 8.24 4.77
N TYR A 78 -12.67 7.64 5.94
CA TYR A 78 -11.42 6.93 6.24
C TYR A 78 -11.15 5.70 5.36
N GLN A 79 -12.17 5.09 4.75
CA GLN A 79 -11.99 3.97 3.80
C GLN A 79 -11.73 4.45 2.36
N ARG A 80 -12.00 5.73 2.09
CA ARG A 80 -11.71 6.38 0.81
C ARG A 80 -10.31 6.96 0.81
N GLU A 81 -9.88 7.49 1.96
CA GLU A 81 -8.56 8.05 2.17
C GLU A 81 -7.52 6.93 2.24
N ARG A 82 -6.53 6.98 1.35
CA ARG A 82 -5.31 6.18 1.48
C ARG A 82 -4.19 7.11 1.93
N PRO A 83 -3.48 6.81 3.02
CA PRO A 83 -2.34 7.63 3.41
C PRO A 83 -1.27 7.53 2.31
N VAL A 84 -0.93 8.66 1.72
CA VAL A 84 0.12 8.80 0.71
C VAL A 84 1.16 9.76 1.23
N ASP A 85 2.43 9.43 1.00
CA ASP A 85 3.55 10.32 1.28
C ASP A 85 3.36 11.66 0.52
N PRO A 86 3.32 12.81 1.22
CA PRO A 86 3.09 14.10 0.60
C PRO A 86 4.10 14.45 -0.49
N LEU A 87 5.36 13.98 -0.37
CA LEU A 87 6.38 14.21 -1.40
C LEU A 87 6.07 13.44 -2.68
N LYS A 88 5.55 12.20 -2.57
CA LYS A 88 5.12 11.41 -3.73
C LYS A 88 3.90 12.01 -4.39
N LEU A 89 2.95 12.53 -3.60
CA LEU A 89 1.77 13.20 -4.12
C LEU A 89 2.16 14.50 -4.84
N GLN A 90 3.04 15.30 -4.25
CA GLN A 90 3.56 16.53 -4.85
C GLN A 90 4.28 16.24 -6.18
N ALA A 91 5.12 15.21 -6.23
CA ALA A 91 5.80 14.77 -7.45
C ALA A 91 4.84 14.22 -8.52
N TYR A 92 3.66 13.74 -8.13
CA TYR A 92 2.64 13.25 -9.06
C TYR A 92 1.77 14.40 -9.60
N VAL A 93 1.37 15.32 -8.73
CA VAL A 93 0.62 16.54 -9.09
C VAL A 93 1.46 17.49 -9.95
N SER A 94 2.77 17.57 -9.68
CA SER A 94 3.69 18.37 -10.50
C SER A 94 3.90 17.84 -11.92
N LYS A 95 3.36 16.65 -12.27
CA LYS A 95 3.43 16.09 -13.63
C LYS A 95 2.32 16.62 -14.56
N SER A 96 1.35 17.36 -14.05
CA SER A 96 0.12 17.68 -14.80
C SER A 96 0.18 18.89 -15.73
N CYS A 97 1.27 19.64 -15.79
CA CYS A 97 1.48 20.68 -16.80
C CYS A 97 2.95 20.68 -17.17
N SER A 98 3.29 20.61 -18.46
CA SER A 98 4.63 20.63 -19.03
C SER A 98 5.73 21.19 -18.10
N GLY A 99 6.69 20.33 -17.71
CA GLY A 99 7.94 20.76 -17.07
C GLY A 99 7.82 21.24 -15.61
N GLY A 100 7.42 20.36 -14.69
CA GLY A 100 7.49 20.66 -13.25
C GLY A 100 8.94 20.87 -12.76
N ALA A 101 9.19 22.00 -12.09
CA ALA A 101 10.47 22.48 -11.57
C ALA A 101 11.31 21.45 -10.75
N VAL A 102 10.70 20.38 -10.25
CA VAL A 102 11.39 19.31 -9.49
C VAL A 102 12.25 18.40 -10.38
N GLN A 103 12.04 18.39 -11.70
CA GLN A 103 12.95 17.73 -12.66
C GLN A 103 14.03 18.67 -13.19
N ALA A 104 13.84 19.99 -13.09
CA ALA A 104 14.79 20.98 -13.59
C ALA A 104 16.12 20.94 -12.82
N ASP A 105 16.09 20.59 -11.52
CA ASP A 105 17.29 20.43 -10.67
C ASP A 105 18.07 19.12 -10.92
N ARG A 106 17.56 18.20 -11.75
CA ARG A 106 18.30 16.98 -12.10
C ARG A 106 19.28 17.16 -13.25
N ILE A 107 19.10 18.21 -14.05
CA ILE A 107 19.89 18.47 -15.25
C ILE A 107 20.75 19.69 -14.96
N THR A 108 22.06 19.49 -14.89
CA THR A 108 23.04 20.58 -14.75
C THR A 108 22.98 21.52 -15.95
N ASP A 109 23.38 22.78 -15.78
CA ASP A 109 23.40 23.75 -16.89
C ASP A 109 24.22 23.22 -18.09
N ARG A 110 25.33 22.51 -17.81
CA ARG A 110 26.14 21.83 -18.83
C ARG A 110 25.34 20.78 -19.62
N GLU A 111 24.51 19.99 -18.96
CA GLU A 111 23.68 18.98 -19.65
C GLU A 111 22.56 19.64 -20.46
N ARG A 112 22.03 20.79 -20.02
CA ARG A 112 21.06 21.57 -20.80
C ARG A 112 21.67 22.10 -22.08
N GLU A 113 22.87 22.68 -22.00
CA GLU A 113 23.61 23.18 -23.17
C GLU A 113 23.88 22.05 -24.17
N ARG A 114 24.23 20.84 -23.70
CA ARG A 114 24.41 19.67 -24.57
C ARG A 114 23.12 19.25 -25.27
N ILE A 115 22.00 19.26 -24.56
CA ILE A 115 20.68 18.95 -25.14
C ILE A 115 20.32 20.00 -26.20
N GLU A 116 20.50 21.28 -25.91
CA GLU A 116 20.23 22.36 -26.86
C GLU A 116 21.11 22.27 -28.11
N PHE A 117 22.40 21.98 -27.94
CA PHE A 117 23.33 21.75 -29.04
C PHE A 117 22.86 20.60 -29.93
N ALA A 118 22.56 19.44 -29.34
CA ALA A 118 22.11 18.26 -30.08
C ALA A 118 20.78 18.49 -30.80
N LEU A 119 19.84 19.23 -30.19
CA LEU A 119 18.57 19.60 -30.84
C LEU A 119 18.75 20.67 -31.93
N GLY A 120 19.82 21.46 -31.89
CA GLY A 120 20.15 22.46 -32.90
C GLY A 120 20.59 21.88 -34.26
N GLU A 121 21.11 20.65 -34.28
CA GLU A 121 21.53 19.95 -35.50
C GLU A 121 20.37 19.31 -36.27
N LEU A 122 19.23 19.12 -35.60
CA LEU A 122 18.03 18.57 -36.23
C LEU A 122 17.40 19.57 -37.20
N SER A 123 16.77 19.06 -38.27
CA SER A 123 15.98 19.94 -39.13
C SER A 123 14.76 20.49 -38.35
N PRO A 124 14.23 21.68 -38.70
CA PRO A 124 13.12 22.27 -37.95
C PRO A 124 11.91 21.33 -37.81
N ARG A 125 11.62 20.53 -38.85
CA ARG A 125 10.52 19.56 -38.86
C ARG A 125 10.82 18.32 -38.02
N GLU A 126 12.06 17.82 -38.07
CA GLU A 126 12.50 16.72 -37.20
C GLU A 126 12.43 17.11 -35.73
N ARG A 127 12.93 18.30 -35.39
CA ARG A 127 12.91 18.84 -34.03
C ARG A 127 11.50 19.01 -33.52
N GLU A 128 10.63 19.66 -34.30
CA GLU A 128 9.22 19.87 -33.97
C GLU A 128 8.50 18.53 -33.70
N CYS A 129 8.64 17.55 -34.59
CA CYS A 129 8.04 16.23 -34.40
C CYS A 129 8.62 15.49 -33.17
N TYR A 130 9.93 15.60 -32.95
CA TYR A 130 10.61 14.94 -31.84
C TYR A 130 10.22 15.52 -30.49
N GLU A 131 10.16 16.86 -30.37
CA GLU A 131 9.74 17.55 -29.14
C GLU A 131 8.29 17.21 -28.77
N MET A 132 7.38 17.14 -29.75
CA MET A 132 5.98 16.77 -29.49
C MET A 132 5.81 15.31 -29.02
N VAL A 133 6.49 14.37 -29.68
CA VAL A 133 6.34 12.94 -29.36
C VAL A 133 7.10 12.56 -28.10
N ILE A 134 8.39 12.95 -27.99
CA ILE A 134 9.26 12.52 -26.90
C ILE A 134 9.20 13.47 -25.71
N GLY A 135 9.20 14.78 -25.97
CA GLY A 135 9.09 15.80 -24.90
C GLY A 135 7.67 15.95 -24.38
N GLY A 136 6.68 15.97 -25.28
CA GLY A 136 5.26 16.13 -24.95
C GLY A 136 4.51 14.83 -24.68
N GLY A 137 5.07 13.67 -25.06
CA GLY A 137 4.43 12.36 -24.88
C GLY A 137 3.21 12.13 -25.79
N LEU A 138 3.05 12.93 -26.85
CA LEU A 138 1.94 12.80 -27.80
C LEU A 138 2.08 11.57 -28.69
N SER A 139 0.97 11.00 -29.13
CA SER A 139 1.00 9.94 -30.13
C SER A 139 1.40 10.47 -31.51
N TYR A 140 1.92 9.58 -32.37
CA TYR A 140 2.24 9.94 -33.76
C TYR A 140 1.01 10.41 -34.56
N GLY A 141 -0.20 9.96 -34.18
CA GLY A 141 -1.44 10.40 -34.81
C GLY A 141 -1.79 11.83 -34.44
N GLU A 142 -1.80 12.14 -33.14
CA GLU A 142 -2.06 13.50 -32.64
C GLU A 142 -1.02 14.50 -33.16
N THR A 143 0.25 14.11 -33.18
CA THR A 143 1.33 14.94 -33.72
C THR A 143 1.14 15.21 -35.22
N ALA A 144 0.69 14.21 -35.98
CA ALA A 144 0.40 14.35 -37.40
C ALA A 144 -0.77 15.32 -37.65
N GLU A 145 -1.82 15.26 -36.83
CA GLU A 145 -2.94 16.21 -36.88
C GLU A 145 -2.50 17.64 -36.56
N ILE A 146 -1.64 17.83 -35.55
CA ILE A 146 -1.12 19.16 -35.16
C ILE A 146 -0.20 19.75 -36.24
N THR A 147 0.70 18.94 -36.78
CA THR A 147 1.70 19.39 -37.79
C THR A 147 1.15 19.45 -39.21
N GLY A 148 -0.03 18.87 -39.47
CA GLY A 148 -0.60 18.74 -40.81
C GLY A 148 0.16 17.74 -41.69
N LEU A 149 0.88 16.78 -41.09
CA LEU A 149 1.66 15.76 -41.78
C LEU A 149 0.93 14.42 -41.79
N SER A 150 1.41 13.47 -42.59
CA SER A 150 0.95 12.08 -42.48
C SER A 150 1.62 11.39 -41.28
N LYS A 151 0.93 10.43 -40.67
CA LYS A 151 1.48 9.64 -39.54
C LYS A 151 2.82 8.97 -39.88
N SER A 152 2.98 8.48 -41.12
CA SER A 152 4.23 7.87 -41.57
C SER A 152 5.35 8.91 -41.70
N SER A 153 5.05 10.13 -42.16
CA SER A 153 6.03 11.22 -42.22
C SER A 153 6.54 11.61 -40.83
N VAL A 154 5.64 11.76 -39.85
CA VAL A 154 6.04 12.05 -38.45
C VAL A 154 6.93 10.94 -37.90
N GLN A 155 6.58 9.67 -38.17
CA GLN A 155 7.40 8.55 -37.75
C GLN A 155 8.81 8.60 -38.36
N SER A 156 8.91 8.83 -39.68
CA SER A 156 10.21 8.97 -40.35
C SER A 156 11.04 10.11 -39.77
N PHE A 157 10.45 11.27 -39.52
CA PHE A 157 11.15 12.41 -38.91
C PHE A 157 11.65 12.11 -37.50
N VAL A 158 10.84 11.44 -36.68
CA VAL A 158 11.25 11.04 -35.32
C VAL A 158 12.37 9.99 -35.37
N ASP A 159 12.31 9.04 -36.30
CA ASP A 159 13.34 8.00 -36.44
C ASP A 159 14.65 8.56 -36.99
N GLU A 160 14.60 9.51 -37.92
CA GLU A 160 15.77 10.25 -38.40
C GLU A 160 16.40 11.10 -37.31
N ALA A 161 15.58 11.82 -36.53
CA ALA A 161 16.06 12.58 -35.38
C ALA A 161 16.79 11.69 -34.36
N LYS A 162 16.20 10.53 -34.02
CA LYS A 162 16.82 9.54 -33.13
C LYS A 162 18.17 9.06 -33.65
N LYS A 163 18.28 8.80 -34.96
CA LYS A 163 19.54 8.35 -35.57
C LYS A 163 20.63 9.43 -35.47
N LYS A 164 20.28 10.70 -35.74
CA LYS A 164 21.21 11.84 -35.63
C LYS A 164 21.69 12.04 -34.19
N LEU A 165 20.77 12.03 -33.24
CA LEU A 165 21.10 12.17 -31.81
C LEU A 165 21.96 10.99 -31.29
N LEU A 166 21.70 9.77 -31.75
CA LEU A 166 22.52 8.60 -31.40
C LEU A 166 23.96 8.74 -31.92
N HIS A 167 24.13 9.24 -33.14
CA HIS A 167 25.47 9.51 -33.69
C HIS A 167 26.21 10.56 -32.85
N HIS A 168 25.53 11.66 -32.51
CA HIS A 168 26.09 12.74 -31.70
C HIS A 168 26.50 12.27 -30.30
N SER A 169 25.70 11.40 -29.65
CA SER A 169 26.04 10.85 -28.33
C SER A 169 27.34 10.04 -28.25
N ARG A 170 27.84 9.55 -29.40
CA ARG A 170 29.09 8.78 -29.49
C ARG A 170 30.30 9.64 -29.78
N GLN A 171 30.09 10.88 -30.22
CA GLN A 171 31.17 11.81 -30.47
C GLN A 171 31.62 12.34 -29.11
N VAL A 172 32.93 12.28 -28.84
CA VAL A 172 33.50 12.96 -27.68
C VAL A 172 33.35 14.45 -27.92
N ASP A 173 32.55 15.10 -27.08
CA ASP A 173 32.30 16.52 -27.18
C ASP A 173 33.63 17.26 -26.99
N LEU A 174 33.91 18.28 -27.80
CA LEU A 174 35.08 19.16 -27.62
C LEU A 174 35.12 19.73 -26.19
N PHE A 175 33.94 19.88 -25.58
CA PHE A 175 33.71 20.31 -24.21
C PHE A 175 34.20 19.32 -23.14
N ASP A 176 34.27 18.02 -23.44
CA ASP A 176 34.83 17.00 -22.53
C ASP A 176 36.37 17.00 -22.54
N LEU A 177 36.99 17.58 -23.57
CA LEU A 177 38.45 17.70 -23.71
C LEU A 177 39.02 19.00 -23.12
N LEU A 178 38.15 19.96 -22.77
CA LEU A 178 38.52 21.31 -22.29
C LEU A 178 38.38 21.48 -20.78
N THR A 179 37.98 20.43 -20.05
CA THR A 179 37.95 20.34 -18.58
C THR A 179 38.98 19.34 -18.08
#